data_AF-A0A1W9TPI1-F1
#
_entry.id   AF-A0A1W9TPI1-F1
#
_cell.length_a   1.000
_cell.length_b   1.000
_cell.length_c   1.000
_cell.angle_alpha   90.00
_cell.angle_beta   90.00
_cell.angle_gamma   90.00
#
_symmetry.space_group_name_H-M   'P 1'
#
loop_
_entity.id
_entity.type
_entity.pdbx_description
1 polymer ?
#
loop_
_entity_poly.entity_id
_entity_poly.type
_entity_poly.pdbx_seq_one_letter_code
_entity_poly.pdbx_strand_id
1 'polypeptide(L)'
;LDAIIPKIKREKVAMIADWAFNDEARNGLLRHFRKQPFCRLKELSGTDKNILGQAVKDNILYYDPVDGIYGIQGKSLEWGIRGYFEEADT
;
A
#
# COMPACT_ATOMS: atom_id res chain seq x y z
N LEU A 1 -23.55 -9.28 3.54
CA LEU A 1 -22.09 -9.02 3.47
C LEU A 1 -21.59 -9.07 2.02
N ASP A 2 -22.15 -9.94 1.19
CA ASP A 2 -21.68 -10.23 -0.18
C ASP A 2 -21.65 -9.05 -1.14
N ALA A 3 -22.54 -8.06 -1.02
CA ALA A 3 -22.50 -6.84 -1.84
C ALA A 3 -21.59 -5.73 -1.28
N ILE A 4 -21.26 -5.79 0.02
CA ILE A 4 -20.50 -4.74 0.72
C ILE A 4 -19.01 -4.90 0.45
N ILE A 5 -18.49 -6.12 0.50
CA ILE A 5 -17.06 -6.39 0.28
C ILE A 5 -16.60 -5.96 -1.13
N PRO A 6 -17.29 -6.29 -2.23
CA PRO A 6 -16.90 -5.84 -3.57
C PRO A 6 -16.92 -4.31 -3.72
N LYS A 7 -17.84 -3.62 -3.04
CA LYS A 7 -17.87 -2.16 -3.01
C LYS A 7 -16.63 -1.60 -2.30
N ILE A 8 -16.32 -2.10 -1.10
CA ILE A 8 -15.12 -1.69 -0.34
C ILE A 8 -13.85 -1.94 -1.15
N LYS A 9 -13.73 -3.09 -1.82
CA LYS A 9 -12.56 -3.39 -2.65
C LYS A 9 -12.37 -2.36 -3.76
N ARG A 10 -13.42 -2.04 -4.53
CA ARG A 10 -13.37 -1.03 -5.60
C ARG A 10 -13.02 0.36 -5.06
N GLU A 11 -13.63 0.76 -3.95
CA GLU A 11 -13.31 2.04 -3.30
C GLU A 11 -11.83 2.12 -2.91
N LYS A 12 -11.28 1.04 -2.35
CA LYS A 12 -9.88 1.00 -1.93
C LYS A 12 -8.92 0.92 -3.10
N VAL A 13 -9.27 0.24 -4.19
CA VAL A 13 -8.49 0.26 -5.44
C VAL A 13 -8.42 1.69 -6.00
N ALA A 14 -9.56 2.36 -6.13
CA ALA A 14 -9.61 3.75 -6.62
C ALA A 14 -8.78 4.70 -5.74
N MET A 15 -8.86 4.55 -4.42
CA MET A 15 -8.07 5.33 -3.47
C MET A 15 -6.55 5.11 -3.62
N ILE A 16 -6.12 3.86 -3.84
CA ILE A 16 -4.70 3.55 -4.07
C ILE A 16 -4.24 4.08 -5.44
N ALA A 17 -5.07 3.96 -6.46
CA ALA A 17 -4.78 4.47 -7.80
C ALA A 17 -4.59 5.99 -7.80
N ASP A 18 -5.45 6.73 -7.10
CA ASP A 18 -5.33 8.18 -6.91
C ASP A 18 -4.04 8.55 -6.15
N TRP A 19 -3.76 7.84 -5.05
CA TRP A 19 -2.56 8.09 -4.25
C TRP A 19 -1.24 7.83 -5.00
N ALA A 20 -1.22 6.84 -5.90
CA ALA A 20 -0.05 6.47 -6.70
C ALA A 20 -0.02 7.11 -8.11
N PHE A 21 -1.00 7.96 -8.43
CA PHE A 21 -1.17 8.49 -9.78
C PHE A 21 0.07 9.26 -10.25
N ASN A 22 0.66 8.81 -11.37
CA ASN A 22 1.83 9.40 -12.02
C ASN A 22 3.07 9.54 -11.08
N ASP A 23 3.18 8.66 -10.08
CA ASP A 23 4.32 8.62 -9.15
C ASP A 23 4.93 7.21 -9.14
N GLU A 24 6.01 7.00 -9.91
CA GLU A 24 6.67 5.69 -10.03
C GLU A 24 7.30 5.25 -8.70
N ALA A 25 7.71 6.19 -7.85
CA ALA A 25 8.34 5.86 -6.58
C ALA A 25 7.32 5.34 -5.56
N ARG A 26 6.11 5.92 -5.54
CA ARG A 26 4.95 5.36 -4.81
C ARG A 26 4.52 4.01 -5.37
N ASN A 27 4.48 3.86 -6.70
CA ASN A 27 4.20 2.57 -7.33
C ASN A 27 5.22 1.51 -6.93
N GLY A 28 6.51 1.84 -6.97
CA GLY A 28 7.60 0.99 -6.52
C GLY A 28 7.42 0.56 -5.06
N LEU A 29 7.08 1.50 -4.17
CA LEU A 29 6.77 1.21 -2.77
C LEU A 29 5.62 0.19 -2.64
N LEU A 30 4.48 0.44 -3.29
CA LEU A 30 3.32 -0.45 -3.19
C LEU A 30 3.58 -1.85 -3.74
N ARG A 31 4.47 -2.00 -4.73
CA ARG A 31 4.87 -3.32 -5.26
C ARG A 31 5.54 -4.20 -4.20
N HIS A 32 6.30 -3.63 -3.26
CA HIS A 32 6.85 -4.37 -2.12
C HIS A 32 5.72 -4.97 -1.26
N PHE A 33 4.70 -4.15 -1.01
CA PHE A 33 3.58 -4.52 -0.14
C PHE A 33 2.52 -5.42 -0.79
N ARG A 34 2.49 -5.52 -2.13
CA ARG A 34 1.57 -6.39 -2.88
C ARG A 34 1.63 -7.84 -2.39
N LYS A 35 2.84 -8.38 -2.25
CA LYS A 35 3.09 -9.79 -1.88
C LYS A 35 3.29 -9.98 -0.39
N GLN A 36 3.88 -9.00 0.28
CA GLN A 36 4.19 -9.05 1.70
C GLN A 36 3.51 -7.87 2.41
N PRO A 37 2.46 -8.10 3.22
CA PRO A 37 1.72 -7.01 3.83
C PRO A 37 2.52 -6.23 4.90
N PHE A 38 3.72 -6.70 5.22
CA PHE A 38 4.70 -6.02 6.07
C PHE A 38 6.12 -6.24 5.53
N CYS A 39 6.98 -5.25 5.71
CA CYS A 39 8.39 -5.28 5.32
C CYS A 39 9.23 -4.63 6.42
N ARG A 40 10.42 -5.18 6.70
CA ARG A 40 11.39 -4.53 7.59
C ARG A 40 12.06 -3.36 6.86
N LEU A 41 12.48 -2.33 7.61
CA LEU A 41 13.16 -1.16 7.05
C LEU A 41 14.36 -1.52 6.15
N LYS A 42 15.11 -2.57 6.52
CA LYS A 42 16.27 -3.06 5.72
C LYS A 42 15.87 -3.62 4.34
N GLU A 43 14.64 -4.12 4.20
CA GLU A 43 14.12 -4.69 2.94
C GLU A 43 13.62 -3.58 2.00
N LEU A 44 13.48 -2.37 2.53
CA LEU A 44 13.14 -1.15 1.82
C LEU A 44 14.39 -0.28 1.57
N SER A 45 15.58 -0.89 1.60
CA SER A 45 16.84 -0.20 1.32
C SER A 45 16.85 0.29 -0.13
N GLY A 46 16.70 1.60 -0.33
CA GLY A 46 16.59 2.23 -1.65
C GLY A 46 15.26 2.96 -1.87
N THR A 47 14.25 2.73 -1.02
CA THR A 47 13.05 3.56 -0.99
C THR A 47 13.35 4.91 -0.33
N ASP A 48 12.89 6.01 -0.93
CA ASP A 48 12.98 7.33 -0.32
C ASP A 48 12.21 7.37 1.01
N LYS A 49 12.90 7.80 2.07
CA LYS A 49 12.33 7.97 3.42
C LYS A 49 11.17 8.96 3.44
N ASN A 50 11.17 9.96 2.57
CA ASN A 50 10.07 10.91 2.46
C ASN A 50 8.79 10.22 2.01
N ILE A 51 8.89 9.27 1.08
CA ILE A 51 7.75 8.50 0.58
C ILE A 51 7.22 7.57 1.66
N LEU A 52 8.11 6.90 2.41
CA LEU A 52 7.70 6.08 3.56
C LEU A 52 6.97 6.91 4.63
N GLY A 53 7.52 8.07 4.97
CA GLY A 53 6.89 8.99 5.92
C GLY A 53 5.54 9.51 5.42
N GLN A 54 5.42 9.81 4.14
CA GLN A 54 4.17 10.25 3.52
C GLN A 54 3.12 9.13 3.52
N ALA A 55 3.49 7.91 3.16
CA ALA A 55 2.59 6.75 3.19
C ALA A 55 2.03 6.46 4.58
N VAL A 56 2.82 6.72 5.64
CA VAL A 56 2.34 6.63 7.03
C VAL A 56 1.36 7.77 7.36
N LYS A 57 1.71 9.02 7.01
CA LYS A 57 0.83 10.19 7.22
C LYS A 57 -0.51 10.05 6.51
N ASP A 58 -0.50 9.49 5.31
CA ASP A 58 -1.70 9.29 4.49
C ASP A 58 -2.51 8.04 4.90
N ASN A 59 -2.12 7.36 5.98
CA ASN A 59 -2.74 6.13 6.47
C ASN A 59 -2.77 5.01 5.42
N ILE A 60 -1.77 4.95 4.54
CA ILE A 60 -1.57 3.82 3.63
C ILE A 60 -0.80 2.71 4.34
N LEU A 61 0.23 3.10 5.09
CA LEU A 61 1.06 2.21 5.89
C LEU A 61 1.00 2.61 7.38
N TYR A 62 1.33 1.67 8.26
CA TYR A 62 1.78 1.97 9.61
C TYR A 62 3.28 1.73 9.71
N TYR A 63 3.91 2.35 10.71
CA TYR A 63 5.29 2.09 11.09
C TYR A 63 5.35 1.66 12.55
N ASP A 64 5.96 0.50 12.79
CA ASP A 64 6.35 0.03 14.11
C ASP A 64 7.81 0.44 14.38
N PRO A 65 8.06 1.41 15.28
CA PRO A 65 9.40 1.87 15.60
C PRO A 65 10.19 0.88 16.47
N VAL A 66 9.52 -0.03 17.18
CA VAL A 66 10.17 -1.02 18.05
C VAL A 66 10.86 -2.08 17.19
N ASP A 67 10.12 -2.62 16.22
CA ASP A 67 10.63 -3.68 15.34
C ASP A 67 11.22 -3.14 14.03
N GLY A 68 11.06 -1.83 13.75
CA GLY A 68 11.50 -1.21 12.51
C GLY A 68 10.77 -1.76 11.29
N ILE A 69 9.46 -2.00 11.43
CA ILE A 69 8.60 -2.64 10.42
C ILE A 69 7.61 -1.62 9.85
N TYR A 70 7.45 -1.63 8.54
CA TYR A 70 6.32 -1.00 7.88
C TYR A 70 5.30 -2.08 7.53
N GLY A 71 4.02 -1.76 7.64
CA GLY A 71 2.95 -2.66 7.21
C GLY A 71 1.76 -1.90 6.64
N ILE A 72 0.90 -2.59 5.91
CA ILE A 72 -0.30 -2.01 5.32
C ILE A 72 -1.29 -1.65 6.44
N GLN A 73 -1.88 -0.46 6.37
CA GLN A 73 -2.82 0.06 7.38
C GLN A 73 -4.20 -0.62 7.27
N GLY A 74 -4.25 -1.90 7.66
CA GLY A 74 -5.47 -2.70 7.76
C GLY A 74 -5.88 -3.44 6.48
N LYS A 75 -6.83 -4.37 6.65
CA LYS A 75 -7.19 -5.36 5.62
C LYS A 75 -7.81 -4.76 4.36
N SER A 76 -8.58 -3.68 4.50
CA SER A 76 -9.22 -3.04 3.35
C SER A 76 -8.20 -2.42 2.39
N LEU A 77 -7.08 -1.91 2.90
CA LEU A 77 -6.01 -1.38 2.07
C LEU A 77 -5.16 -2.48 1.46
N GLU A 78 -5.00 -3.61 2.15
CA GLU A 78 -4.37 -4.79 1.54
C GLU A 78 -5.16 -5.25 0.30
N TRP A 79 -6.49 -5.24 0.35
CA TRP A 79 -7.31 -5.49 -0.84
C TRP A 79 -7.13 -4.41 -1.92
N GLY A 80 -7.10 -3.14 -1.53
CA GLY A 80 -6.89 -2.03 -2.47
C GLY A 80 -5.57 -2.13 -3.23
N ILE A 81 -4.47 -2.39 -2.51
CA ILE A 81 -3.12 -2.51 -3.09
C ILE A 81 -3.04 -3.74 -4.01
N ARG A 82 -3.60 -4.88 -3.61
CA ARG A 82 -3.61 -6.08 -4.47
C ARG A 82 -4.44 -5.86 -5.72
N GLY A 83 -5.67 -5.37 -5.58
CA GLY A 83 -6.57 -5.11 -6.69
C GLY A 83 -6.02 -4.08 -7.68
N TYR A 84 -5.36 -3.03 -7.18
CA TYR A 84 -4.71 -2.02 -8.01
C TYR A 84 -3.71 -2.63 -9.02
N PHE A 85 -2.90 -3.58 -8.57
CA PHE A 85 -1.94 -4.25 -9.46
C PHE A 85 -2.56 -5.40 -10.26
N GLU A 86 -3.67 -5.99 -9.82
CA GLU A 86 -4.43 -6.94 -10.64
C GLU A 86 -5.06 -6.24 -11.85
N GLU A 87 -5.68 -5.07 -11.66
CA GLU A 87 -6.25 -4.27 -12.74
C GLU A 87 -5.18 -3.70 -13.69
N ALA A 88 -4.01 -3.30 -13.17
CA ALA A 88 -2.92 -2.77 -13.99
C ALA A 88 -2.19 -3.83 -14.85
N ASP A 89 -2.25 -5.11 -14.46
CA ASP A 89 -1.65 -6.24 -15.16
C ASP A 89 -2.62 -6.83 -16.25
N THR A 90 -3.80 -6.24 -16.46
CA THR A 90 -4.83 -6.69 -17.44
C THR A 90 -4.95 -5.77 -18.64
#